data_AF-A0A3C0YRY6-F1
#
_entry.id   AF-A0A3C0YRY6-F1
#
_cell.length_a   1.000
_cell.length_b   1.000
_cell.length_c   1.000
_cell.angle_alpha   90.00
_cell.angle_beta   90.00
_cell.angle_gamma   90.00
#
_symmetry.space_group_name_H-M   'P 1'
#
loop_
_entity.id
_entity.type
_entity.pdbx_description
1 polymer ?
#
loop_
_entity_poly.entity_id
_entity_poly.type
_entity_poly.pdbx_seq_one_letter_code
_entity_poly.pdbx_strand_id
1 'polypeptide(L)'
;MNRAFYSASIFDFLRSAPIEILGILSQNNPFSQETTQRDAWLEQIGILQKILKPYQGKIYFEFSIPRMGQRIDTLLIIGSVIFVLEFKTGADEF
;
A
#
# COMPACT_ATOMS: atom_id res chain seq x y z
N MET A 1 4.14 6.87 -16.76
CA MET A 1 4.09 7.63 -15.49
C MET A 1 3.46 6.72 -14.44
N ASN A 2 4.26 6.22 -13.49
CA ASN A 2 3.80 5.30 -12.46
C ASN A 2 2.98 6.10 -11.43
N ARG A 3 1.73 5.70 -11.17
CA ARG A 3 0.82 6.43 -10.26
C ARG A 3 0.87 5.93 -8.82
N ALA A 4 1.59 4.84 -8.57
CA ALA A 4 1.74 4.21 -7.27
C ALA A 4 3.21 3.89 -7.03
N PHE A 5 3.63 3.85 -5.77
CA PHE A 5 5.00 3.40 -5.45
C PHE A 5 5.14 1.89 -5.53
N TYR A 6 4.06 1.15 -5.27
CA TYR A 6 3.98 -0.27 -5.52
C TYR A 6 2.62 -0.60 -6.13
N SER A 7 2.60 -1.55 -7.07
CA SER A 7 1.36 -2.10 -7.59
C SER A 7 1.54 -3.55 -7.99
N ALA A 8 0.56 -4.39 -7.67
CA ALA A 8 0.57 -5.81 -8.03
C ALA A 8 -0.86 -6.35 -8.15
N SER A 9 -0.98 -7.57 -8.67
CA SER A 9 -2.18 -8.36 -8.38
C SER A 9 -2.18 -8.72 -6.88
N ILE A 10 -3.36 -8.90 -6.28
CA ILE A 10 -3.47 -9.38 -4.89
C ILE A 10 -2.74 -10.73 -4.75
N PHE A 11 -2.80 -11.57 -5.78
CA PHE A 11 -2.13 -12.86 -5.81
C PHE A 11 -0.61 -12.75 -5.70
N ASP A 12 0.02 -11.86 -6.46
CA ASP A 12 1.47 -11.64 -6.41
C ASP A 12 1.86 -10.97 -5.08
N PHE A 13 1.08 -9.99 -4.64
CA PHE A 13 1.28 -9.32 -3.35
C PHE A 13 1.27 -10.29 -2.16
N LEU A 14 0.37 -11.29 -2.17
CA LEU A 14 0.30 -12.32 -1.13
C LEU A 14 1.49 -13.28 -1.13
N ARG A 15 2.25 -13.35 -2.24
CA ARG A 15 3.40 -14.26 -2.40
C ARG A 15 4.74 -13.55 -2.23
N SER A 16 4.78 -12.24 -2.44
CA SER A 16 5.97 -11.43 -2.21
C SER A 16 6.27 -11.34 -0.71
N ALA A 17 7.55 -11.38 -0.37
CA ALA A 17 7.96 -11.16 1.01
C ALA A 17 7.72 -9.68 1.39
N PRO A 18 7.29 -9.36 2.62
CA PRO A 18 7.09 -7.97 3.04
C PRO A 18 8.30 -7.06 2.79
N ILE A 19 9.51 -7.60 2.93
CA ILE A 19 10.76 -6.85 2.70
C ILE A 19 10.99 -6.52 1.21
N GLU A 20 10.51 -7.34 0.29
CA GLU A 20 10.61 -7.08 -1.16
C GLU A 20 9.65 -5.95 -1.55
N ILE A 21 8.42 -6.02 -1.05
CA ILE A 21 7.40 -4.98 -1.24
C ILE A 21 7.91 -3.66 -0.66
N LEU A 22 8.45 -3.71 0.57
CA LEU A 22 9.06 -2.56 1.21
C LEU A 22 10.21 -1.99 0.38
N GLY A 23 11.10 -2.84 -0.15
CA GLY A 23 12.20 -2.40 -1.00
C GLY A 23 11.73 -1.62 -2.23
N ILE A 24 10.65 -2.07 -2.87
CA ILE A 24 10.04 -1.38 -4.02
C ILE A 24 9.42 -0.04 -3.60
N LEU A 25 8.68 -0.01 -2.48
CA LEU A 25 8.10 1.22 -1.92
C LEU A 25 9.20 2.25 -1.62
N SER A 26 10.24 1.81 -0.92
CA SER A 26 11.41 2.59 -0.56
C SER A 26 12.15 3.17 -1.77
N GLN A 27 12.33 2.38 -2.84
CA GLN A 27 12.98 2.85 -4.07
C GLN A 27 12.16 3.90 -4.83
N ASN A 28 10.83 3.78 -4.78
CA ASN A 28 9.93 4.68 -5.47
C ASN A 28 9.50 5.89 -4.62
N ASN A 29 9.91 5.95 -3.36
CA ASN A 29 9.69 7.10 -2.48
C ASN A 29 10.76 8.18 -2.72
N PRO A 30 10.39 9.38 -3.20
CA PRO A 30 11.33 10.46 -3.51
C PRO A 30 11.82 11.23 -2.27
N PHE A 31 11.28 10.94 -1.07
CA PHE A 31 11.62 11.63 0.17
C PHE A 31 12.56 10.79 1.04
N SER A 32 13.38 11.44 1.89
CA SER A 32 14.23 10.71 2.84
C SER A 32 13.35 9.88 3.76
N GLN A 33 13.50 8.55 3.70
CA GLN A 33 12.68 7.63 4.47
C GLN A 33 12.87 7.88 5.97
N GLU A 34 11.83 8.38 6.63
CA GLU A 34 11.74 8.33 8.08
C GLU A 34 11.47 6.88 8.51
N THR A 35 12.15 6.41 9.55
CA THR A 35 11.99 5.06 10.10
C THR A 35 10.53 4.72 10.39
N THR A 36 9.75 5.72 10.81
CA THR A 36 8.30 5.66 11.08
C THR A 36 7.49 5.24 9.85
N GLN A 37 7.77 5.79 8.67
CA GLN A 37 7.06 5.44 7.44
C GLN A 37 7.32 3.99 7.03
N ARG A 38 8.58 3.55 7.17
CA ARG A 38 8.99 2.19 6.85
C ARG A 38 8.27 1.17 7.73
N ASP A 39 8.18 1.46 9.03
CA ASP A 39 7.52 0.60 10.00
C ASP A 39 5.99 0.57 9.75
N ALA A 40 5.39 1.72 9.42
CA ALA A 40 3.98 1.82 9.03
C ALA A 40 3.64 0.96 7.80
N TRP A 41 4.49 1.01 6.75
CA TRP A 41 4.31 0.17 5.58
C TRP A 41 4.42 -1.33 5.91
N LEU A 42 5.36 -1.74 6.76
CA LEU A 42 5.49 -3.14 7.15
C LEU A 42 4.24 -3.64 7.90
N GLU A 43 3.71 -2.84 8.81
CA GLU A 43 2.46 -3.15 9.51
C GLU A 43 1.29 -3.28 8.53
N GLN A 44 1.13 -2.29 7.65
CA GLN A 44 0.10 -2.25 6.62
C GLN A 44 0.18 -3.47 5.68
N ILE A 45 1.37 -3.82 5.20
CA ILE A 45 1.60 -5.01 4.36
C ILE A 45 1.15 -6.27 5.10
N GLY A 46 1.56 -6.41 6.37
CA GLY A 46 1.20 -7.57 7.19
C GLY A 46 -0.31 -7.71 7.43
N ILE A 47 -1.01 -6.59 7.69
CA ILE A 47 -2.46 -6.56 7.84
C ILE A 47 -3.14 -6.98 6.53
N LEU A 48 -2.75 -6.37 5.41
CA LEU A 48 -3.37 -6.61 4.11
C LEU A 48 -3.08 -8.03 3.61
N GLN A 49 -1.88 -8.59 3.82
CA GLN A 49 -1.59 -9.97 3.43
C GLN A 49 -2.43 -11.00 4.22
N LYS A 50 -2.88 -10.67 5.42
CA LYS A 50 -3.81 -11.52 6.19
C LYS A 50 -5.24 -11.40 5.67
N ILE A 51 -5.72 -10.16 5.47
CA ILE A 51 -7.12 -9.89 5.10
C ILE A 51 -7.41 -10.24 3.64
N LEU A 52 -6.45 -10.08 2.74
CA LEU A 52 -6.69 -10.19 1.30
C LEU A 52 -6.69 -11.62 0.75
N LYS A 53 -6.37 -12.63 1.57
CA LYS A 53 -6.31 -14.05 1.17
C LYS A 53 -7.52 -14.58 0.37
N PRO A 54 -8.78 -14.25 0.72
CA PRO A 54 -9.93 -14.78 0.00
C PRO A 54 -10.29 -13.97 -1.26
N TYR A 55 -9.60 -12.85 -1.52
CA TYR A 55 -9.96 -11.92 -2.59
C TYR A 55 -9.01 -12.01 -3.79
N GLN A 56 -9.54 -11.68 -4.96
CA GLN A 56 -8.77 -11.46 -6.18
C GLN A 56 -8.93 -10.01 -6.61
N GLY A 57 -7.88 -9.45 -7.19
CA GLY A 57 -7.90 -8.04 -7.54
C GLY A 57 -6.52 -7.44 -7.74
N LYS A 58 -6.46 -6.12 -7.65
CA LYS A 58 -5.23 -5.35 -7.71
C LYS A 58 -5.09 -4.49 -6.47
N ILE A 59 -3.84 -4.30 -6.07
CA ILE A 59 -3.44 -3.45 -4.95
C ILE A 59 -2.45 -2.42 -5.44
N TYR A 60 -2.59 -1.19 -4.96
CA TYR A 60 -1.68 -0.09 -5.22
C TYR A 60 -1.40 0.61 -3.90
N PHE A 61 -0.13 0.74 -3.55
CA PHE A 61 0.28 1.51 -2.39
C PHE A 61 0.72 2.90 -2.82
N GLU A 62 0.50 3.88 -1.96
CA GLU A 62 0.96 5.25 -2.14
C GLU A 62 0.47 5.83 -3.48
N PHE A 63 -0.82 5.61 -3.79
CA PHE A 63 -1.43 5.95 -5.07
C PHE A 63 -1.70 7.45 -5.17
N SER A 64 -1.06 8.11 -6.12
CA SER A 64 -1.18 9.54 -6.35
C SER A 64 -2.49 9.91 -7.05
N ILE A 65 -3.17 10.94 -6.54
CA ILE A 65 -4.33 11.60 -7.15
C ILE A 65 -3.92 13.01 -7.64
N PRO A 66 -3.43 13.16 -8.88
CA PRO A 66 -2.79 14.40 -9.33
C PRO A 66 -3.69 15.64 -9.25
N ARG A 67 -5.00 15.48 -9.51
CA ARG A 67 -5.97 16.58 -9.50
C ARG A 67 -6.19 17.18 -8.12
N MET A 68 -5.90 16.43 -7.06
CA MET A 68 -6.10 16.84 -5.68
C MET A 68 -4.79 17.11 -4.95
N GLY A 69 -3.64 16.80 -5.57
CA GLY A 69 -2.35 16.84 -4.89
C GLY A 69 -2.25 15.89 -3.68
N GLN A 70 -3.13 14.89 -3.62
CA GLN A 70 -3.27 13.94 -2.52
C GLN A 70 -2.78 12.55 -2.93
N ARG A 71 -2.63 11.70 -1.92
CA ARG A 71 -2.22 10.32 -2.08
C ARG A 71 -3.10 9.43 -1.21
N ILE A 72 -3.39 8.24 -1.71
CA ILE A 72 -4.07 7.18 -0.97
C ILE A 72 -3.00 6.20 -0.48
N ASP A 73 -3.02 5.85 0.80
CA ASP A 73 -2.08 4.86 1.36
C ASP A 73 -2.20 3.51 0.67
N THR A 74 -3.43 2.99 0.52
CA THR A 74 -3.72 1.81 -0.31
C THR A 74 -5.03 1.90 -1.08
N LEU A 75 -4.95 1.68 -2.39
CA LEU A 75 -6.10 1.50 -3.27
C LEU A 75 -6.24 0.01 -3.61
N LEU A 76 -7.41 -0.56 -3.38
CA LEU A 76 -7.75 -1.91 -3.81
C LEU A 76 -8.83 -1.88 -4.89
N ILE A 77 -8.69 -2.75 -5.87
CA ILE A 77 -9.72 -3.02 -6.87
C ILE A 77 -10.07 -4.50 -6.76
N ILE A 78 -11.27 -4.80 -6.25
CA ILE A 78 -11.79 -6.16 -6.07
C ILE A 78 -13.13 -6.25 -6.80
N GLY A 79 -13.17 -7.03 -7.88
CA GLY A 79 -14.32 -7.04 -8.80
C GLY A 79 -14.59 -5.64 -9.37
N SER A 80 -15.82 -5.15 -9.22
CA SER A 80 -16.25 -3.82 -9.66
C SER A 80 -16.17 -2.75 -8.56
N VAL A 81 -15.56 -3.06 -7.41
CA VAL A 81 -15.50 -2.18 -6.24
C VAL A 81 -14.08 -1.64 -6.06
N ILE A 82 -14.00 -0.34 -5.78
CA ILE A 82 -12.77 0.36 -5.42
C ILE A 82 -12.81 0.64 -3.91
N PHE A 83 -11.80 0.17 -3.19
CA PHE A 83 -11.60 0.51 -1.78
C PHE A 83 -10.44 1.48 -1.67
N VAL A 84 -10.65 2.57 -0.94
CA VAL A 84 -9.65 3.58 -0.60
C VAL A 84 -9.37 3.40 0.89
N LEU A 85 -8.16 2.93 1.22
CA LEU A 85 -7.74 2.68 2.58
C LEU A 85 -6.72 3.72 3.00
N GLU A 86 -6.95 4.29 4.17
CA GLU A 86 -6.05 5.20 4.88
C GLU A 86 -5.66 4.53 6.20
N PHE A 87 -4.37 4.44 6.48
CA PHE A 87 -3.85 3.83 7.70
C PHE A 87 -3.39 4.93 8.67
N LYS A 88 -3.87 4.86 9.91
CA LYS A 88 -3.37 5.70 11.01
C LYS A 88 -2.58 4.80 11.96
N THR A 89 -1.26 4.76 11.78
CA THR A 89 -0.35 4.00 12.64
C THR A 89 0.10 4.85 13.82
N GLY A 90 -0.05 4.35 15.05
CA GLY A 90 0.40 5.05 16.27
C GLY A 90 -0.58 6.08 16.84
N ALA A 91 -1.85 6.06 16.44
CA ALA A 91 -2.89 6.87 17.07
C ALA A 91 -3.58 6.05 18.19
N ASP A 92 -3.60 6.58 19.41
CA ASP A 92 -4.31 5.98 20.55
C ASP A 92 -5.83 6.23 20.52
N GLU A 93 -6.34 7.06 19.59
CA GLU A 93 -7.78 7.29 19.38
C GLU A 93 -8.12 7.47 17.89
N PHE A 94 -9.34 7.04 17.51
CA PHE A 94 -9.90 6.99 16.14
C PHE A 94 -10.88 8.12 15.87
#